data_AF-A0A5J4WEM5-F1
#
_entry.id   AF-A0A5J4WEM5-F1
#
_cell.length_a   1.000
_cell.length_b   1.000
_cell.length_c   1.000
_cell.angle_alpha   90.00
_cell.angle_beta   90.00
_cell.angle_gamma   90.00
#
_symmetry.space_group_name_H-M   'P 1'
#
loop_
_entity.id
_entity.type
_entity.pdbx_description
1 polymer ?
#
loop_
_entity_poly.entity_id
_entity_poly.type
_entity_poly.pdbx_seq_one_letter_code
_entity_poly.pdbx_strand_id
1 'polypeptide(L)'
;IYSPSEAHKDERMTFMSDIWSTGVIVIEALTGKHPFEGKTQEETINNIKNGRFAPFPEYITGDLKIMLLRMIDANPTKRPTAAELLSTDLMFCKADINLYKTAM
;
A
#
# COMPACT_ATOMS: atom_id res chain seq x y z
N ILE A 1 4.43 11.32 -0.15
CA ILE A 1 3.54 11.55 1.02
C ILE A 1 2.91 10.22 1.37
N TYR A 2 3.24 9.64 2.52
CA TYR A 2 2.85 8.27 2.84
C TYR A 2 1.63 8.15 3.76
N SER A 3 1.16 9.27 4.30
CA SER A 3 -0.03 9.32 5.14
C SER A 3 -1.31 9.16 4.29
N PRO A 4 -2.30 8.36 4.74
CA PRO A 4 -3.51 8.04 3.99
C PRO A 4 -4.53 9.18 3.98
N SER A 5 -5.62 9.02 3.22
CA SER A 5 -6.62 10.08 3.04
C SER A 5 -7.28 10.55 4.35
N GLU A 6 -7.56 9.63 5.28
CA GLU A 6 -8.16 9.95 6.58
C GLU A 6 -7.25 10.82 7.47
N ALA A 7 -5.93 10.71 7.33
CA ALA A 7 -4.99 11.55 8.08
C ALA A 7 -5.04 13.02 7.64
N HIS A 8 -5.43 13.27 6.39
CA HIS A 8 -5.52 14.63 5.84
C HIS A 8 -6.95 15.20 5.81
N LYS A 9 -7.96 14.36 6.01
CA LYS A 9 -9.38 14.75 6.04
C LYS A 9 -9.90 14.88 7.47
N ASP A 10 -9.55 13.92 8.31
CA ASP A 10 -10.13 13.74 9.64
C ASP A 10 -9.07 13.86 10.75
N GLU A 11 -7.82 14.19 10.38
CA GLU A 11 -6.66 14.24 11.29
C GLU A 11 -6.50 12.95 12.13
N ARG A 12 -6.91 11.82 11.55
CA ARG A 12 -7.00 10.54 12.24
C ARG A 12 -6.10 9.49 11.59
N MET A 13 -5.40 8.75 12.44
CA MET A 13 -4.68 7.53 12.05
C MET A 13 -5.26 6.31 12.74
N THR A 14 -5.14 5.16 12.08
CA THR A 14 -5.57 3.85 12.58
C THR A 14 -4.54 2.79 12.19
N PHE A 15 -4.68 1.55 12.68
CA PHE A 15 -3.85 0.44 12.20
C PHE A 15 -3.93 0.23 10.67
N MET A 16 -5.07 0.59 10.06
CA MET A 16 -5.23 0.51 8.60
C MET A 16 -4.45 1.61 7.86
N SER A 17 -3.98 2.64 8.56
CA SER A 17 -3.09 3.65 7.99
C SER A 17 -1.70 3.07 7.70
N ASP A 18 -1.23 2.09 8.48
CA ASP A 18 0.03 1.37 8.22
C ASP A 18 -0.07 0.45 7.00
N ILE A 19 -1.24 -0.17 6.79
CA ILE A 19 -1.50 -0.98 5.58
C ILE A 19 -1.44 -0.11 4.33
N TRP A 20 -2.05 1.08 4.37
CA TRP A 20 -1.99 2.03 3.27
C TRP A 20 -0.55 2.46 2.97
N SER A 21 0.19 2.92 4.00
CA SER A 21 1.55 3.44 3.81
C SER A 21 2.47 2.35 3.27
N THR A 22 2.34 1.12 3.75
CA THR A 22 3.03 -0.05 3.21
C THR A 22 2.67 -0.29 1.74
N GLY A 23 1.39 -0.22 1.39
CA GLY A 23 0.95 -0.35 0.00
C GLY A 23 1.58 0.70 -0.91
N VAL A 24 1.61 1.96 -0.50
CA VAL A 24 2.29 3.05 -1.23
C VAL A 24 3.78 2.75 -1.43
N ILE A 25 4.48 2.33 -0.37
CA ILE A 25 5.91 2.00 -0.42
C ILE A 25 6.18 0.83 -1.37
N VAL A 26 5.37 -0.23 -1.33
CA VAL A 26 5.55 -1.39 -2.23
C VAL A 26 5.35 -0.97 -3.69
N ILE A 27 4.34 -0.16 -3.98
CA ILE A 27 4.09 0.33 -5.34
C ILE A 27 5.28 1.18 -5.82
N GLU A 28 5.78 2.08 -4.98
CA GLU A 28 6.91 2.92 -5.30
C GLU A 28 8.20 2.10 -5.49
N ALA A 29 8.43 1.08 -4.68
CA ALA A 29 9.57 0.18 -4.83
C ALA A 29 9.52 -0.63 -6.14
N LEU A 30 8.32 -1.06 -6.56
CA LEU A 30 8.14 -1.82 -7.81
C LEU A 30 8.23 -0.95 -9.06
N THR A 31 7.80 0.31 -8.97
CA THR A 31 7.65 1.19 -10.14
C THR A 31 8.70 2.29 -10.24
N GLY A 32 9.44 2.54 -9.16
CA GLY A 32 10.32 3.70 -8.99
C GLY A 32 9.59 5.03 -8.92
N LYS A 33 8.25 5.02 -8.78
CA LYS A 33 7.40 6.21 -8.81
C LYS A 33 6.35 6.16 -7.71
N HIS A 34 6.19 7.27 -7.00
CA HIS A 34 5.17 7.38 -5.97
C HIS A 34 3.76 7.38 -6.62
N PRO A 35 2.83 6.49 -6.21
CA PRO A 35 1.57 6.28 -6.92
C PRO A 35 0.67 7.52 -7.00
N PHE A 36 0.74 8.41 -6.01
CA PHE A 36 -0.08 9.62 -5.94
C PHE A 36 0.70 10.91 -6.24
N GLU A 37 1.92 10.82 -6.78
CA GLU A 37 2.79 11.98 -7.02
C GLU A 37 2.08 13.09 -7.80
N GLY A 38 2.17 14.31 -7.29
CA GLY A 38 1.79 15.54 -7.99
C GLY A 38 3.00 16.48 -8.11
N LYS A 39 2.86 17.57 -8.86
CA LYS A 39 3.94 18.57 -9.05
C LYS A 39 4.30 19.27 -7.75
N THR A 40 3.37 19.32 -6.80
CA THR A 40 3.58 19.86 -5.45
C THR A 40 3.11 18.87 -4.38
N GLN A 41 3.53 19.12 -3.14
CA GLN A 41 3.03 18.36 -1.99
C GLN A 41 1.51 18.49 -1.84
N GLU A 42 0.95 19.69 -2.08
CA GLU A 42 -0.49 19.92 -2.04
C GLU A 42 -1.22 19.13 -3.12
N GLU A 43 -0.69 19.08 -4.34
CA GLU A 43 -1.26 18.25 -5.42
C GLU A 43 -1.22 16.76 -5.07
N THR A 44 -0.10 16.30 -4.48
CA THR A 44 0.04 14.92 -3.99
C THR A 44 -1.01 14.60 -2.92
N ILE A 45 -1.22 15.49 -1.95
CA ILE A 45 -2.25 15.32 -0.90
C ILE A 45 -3.65 15.32 -1.53
N ASN A 46 -3.91 16.21 -2.50
CA ASN A 46 -5.19 16.24 -3.20
C ASN A 46 -5.43 14.95 -4.01
N ASN A 47 -4.39 14.37 -4.61
CA ASN A 47 -4.46 13.08 -5.28
C ASN A 47 -4.82 11.96 -4.30
N ILE A 48 -4.16 11.91 -3.13
CA ILE A 48 -4.48 10.95 -2.05
C ILE A 48 -5.92 11.12 -1.57
N LYS A 49 -6.36 12.34 -1.26
CA LYS A 49 -7.72 12.64 -0.77
C LYS A 49 -8.81 12.19 -1.75
N ASN A 50 -8.53 12.25 -3.05
CA ASN A 50 -9.49 11.93 -4.10
C ASN A 50 -9.28 10.54 -4.73
N GLY A 51 -8.35 9.73 -4.20
CA GLY A 51 -8.05 8.40 -4.75
C GLY A 51 -7.49 8.42 -6.17
N ARG A 52 -6.83 9.50 -6.59
CA ARG A 52 -6.23 9.63 -7.92
C ARG A 52 -4.79 9.16 -7.88
N PHE A 53 -4.53 7.94 -8.34
CA PHE A 53 -3.19 7.39 -8.48
C PHE A 53 -2.84 7.10 -9.94
N ALA A 54 -1.55 7.08 -10.25
CA ALA A 54 -1.03 6.71 -11.55
C ALA A 54 -1.45 5.28 -11.92
N PRO A 55 -1.84 5.00 -13.17
CA PRO A 55 -2.14 3.64 -13.60
C PRO A 55 -0.96 2.69 -13.35
N PHE A 56 -1.28 1.48 -12.89
CA PHE A 56 -0.29 0.43 -12.74
C PHE A 56 0.36 0.07 -14.09
N PRO A 57 1.70 -0.10 -14.14
CA PRO A 57 2.38 -0.64 -15.31
C PRO A 57 1.88 -2.03 -15.69
N GLU A 58 2.05 -2.42 -16.95
CA GLU A 58 1.56 -3.70 -17.49
C GLU A 58 2.14 -4.94 -16.83
N TYR A 59 3.29 -4.84 -16.15
CA TYR A 59 3.89 -5.95 -15.41
C TYR A 59 3.28 -6.17 -14.02
N ILE A 60 2.53 -5.20 -13.48
CA ILE A 60 1.79 -5.36 -12.21
C ILE A 60 0.39 -5.86 -12.55
N THR A 61 0.19 -7.17 -12.46
CA THR A 61 -1.06 -7.84 -12.87
C THR A 61 -1.52 -8.86 -11.83
N GLY A 62 -2.66 -9.50 -12.10
CA GLY A 62 -3.20 -10.60 -11.29
C GLY A 62 -3.38 -10.24 -9.81
N ASP A 63 -3.07 -11.20 -8.95
CA ASP A 63 -3.27 -11.11 -7.51
C ASP A 63 -2.44 -10.00 -6.85
N LEU A 64 -1.23 -9.74 -7.36
CA LEU A 64 -0.41 -8.62 -6.88
C LEU A 64 -1.12 -7.29 -7.09
N LYS A 65 -1.66 -7.05 -8.28
CA LYS A 65 -2.40 -5.81 -8.58
C LYS A 65 -3.63 -5.68 -7.68
N ILE A 66 -4.39 -6.76 -7.50
CA ILE A 66 -5.60 -6.79 -6.66
C ILE A 66 -5.22 -6.47 -5.20
N MET A 67 -4.16 -7.10 -4.69
CA MET A 67 -3.68 -6.87 -3.33
C MET A 67 -3.26 -5.42 -3.12
N LEU A 68 -2.44 -4.86 -4.03
CA LEU A 68 -1.97 -3.48 -3.92
C LEU A 68 -3.13 -2.48 -3.97
N LEU A 69 -4.10 -2.66 -4.86
CA LEU A 69 -5.31 -1.83 -4.94
C LEU A 69 -6.10 -1.85 -3.63
N ARG A 70 -6.25 -3.02 -3.00
CA ARG A 70 -6.95 -3.14 -1.71
C ARG A 70 -6.18 -2.47 -0.57
N MET A 71 -4.85 -2.54 -0.57
CA MET A 71 -4.02 -1.86 0.44
C MET A 71 -4.17 -0.34 0.36
N ILE A 72 -4.25 0.22 -0.85
CA ILE A 72 -4.44 1.66 -1.09
C ILE A 72 -5.91 2.06 -1.30
N ASP A 73 -6.87 1.35 -0.71
CA ASP A 73 -8.28 1.75 -0.76
C ASP A 73 -8.50 3.00 0.11
N ALA A 74 -9.19 4.01 -0.44
CA ALA A 74 -9.46 5.26 0.27
C ALA A 74 -10.26 5.03 1.55
N ASN A 75 -11.11 4.01 1.60
CA ASN A 75 -11.83 3.60 2.79
C ASN A 75 -10.99 2.63 3.64
N PRO A 76 -10.58 3.02 4.86
CA PRO A 76 -9.79 2.16 5.74
C PRO A 76 -10.42 0.81 6.05
N THR A 77 -11.77 0.71 6.07
CA THR A 77 -12.45 -0.55 6.41
C THR A 77 -12.45 -1.58 5.28
N LYS A 78 -12.08 -1.18 4.06
CA LYS A 78 -11.93 -2.09 2.91
C LYS A 78 -10.50 -2.63 2.77
N ARG A 79 -9.55 -2.03 3.49
CA ARG A 79 -8.15 -2.47 3.48
C ARG A 79 -8.04 -3.81 4.22
N PRO A 80 -7.23 -4.75 3.71
CA PRO A 80 -6.97 -6.00 4.40
C PRO A 80 -6.11 -5.74 5.64
N THR A 81 -6.24 -6.60 6.65
CA THR A 81 -5.30 -6.63 7.77
C THR A 81 -3.95 -7.23 7.34
N ALA A 82 -2.89 -6.98 8.11
CA ALA A 82 -1.60 -7.62 7.87
C ALA A 82 -1.68 -9.16 7.90
N ALA A 83 -2.52 -9.71 8.79
CA ALA A 83 -2.73 -11.16 8.87
C ALA A 83 -3.38 -11.72 7.59
N GLU A 84 -4.38 -11.01 7.06
CA GLU A 84 -5.05 -11.39 5.80
C GLU A 84 -4.11 -11.29 4.60
N LEU A 85 -3.23 -10.28 4.57
CA LEU A 85 -2.19 -10.15 3.53
C LEU A 85 -1.22 -11.32 3.57
N LEU A 86 -0.70 -11.65 4.75
CA LEU A 86 0.25 -12.75 4.97
C LEU A 86 -0.36 -14.12 4.69
N SER A 87 -1.68 -14.26 4.79
CA SER A 87 -2.40 -15.48 4.46
C SER A 87 -2.78 -15.62 2.98
N THR A 88 -2.24 -14.79 2.09
CA THR A 88 -2.44 -14.95 0.64
C THR A 88 -1.35 -15.83 0.04
N ASP A 89 -1.68 -16.63 -0.98
CA ASP A 89 -0.70 -17.48 -1.70
C ASP A 89 0.49 -16.67 -2.23
N LEU A 90 0.24 -15.41 -2.60
CA LEU A 90 1.26 -14.45 -3.03
C LEU A 90 2.33 -14.21 -1.96
N MET A 91 1.92 -14.09 -0.69
CA MET A 91 2.83 -13.87 0.44
C MET A 91 3.33 -15.19 1.06
N PHE A 92 2.60 -16.29 0.90
CA PHE A 92 3.01 -17.62 1.36
C PHE A 92 4.27 -18.14 0.67
N CYS A 93 4.61 -17.64 -0.52
CA CYS A 93 5.83 -18.06 -1.21
C CYS A 93 7.16 -17.67 -0.52
N LYS A 94 7.18 -17.00 0.65
CA LYS A 94 8.45 -16.59 1.29
C LYS A 94 8.39 -16.32 2.79
N ALA A 95 7.62 -17.09 3.55
CA ALA A 95 7.69 -17.08 5.02
C ALA A 95 8.88 -17.88 5.61
N ASP A 96 9.93 -18.17 4.82
CA ASP A 96 11.23 -18.68 5.31
C ASP A 96 12.08 -17.60 6.01
N ILE A 97 11.48 -16.47 6.39
CA ILE A 97 12.15 -15.47 7.24
C ILE A 97 12.50 -16.05 8.62
N ASN A 98 11.78 -17.10 9.06
CA ASN A 98 12.08 -17.79 10.32
C ASN A 98 13.27 -18.77 10.25
N LEU A 99 13.80 -19.12 9.06
CA LEU A 99 14.99 -20.00 8.97
C LEU A 99 16.31 -19.30 9.35
N TYR A 100 16.36 -17.97 9.36
CA TYR A 100 17.56 -17.22 9.75
C TYR A 100 17.69 -16.98 11.26
N LYS A 101 16.68 -17.35 12.06
CA LYS A 101 16.75 -17.25 13.53
C LYS A 101 17.27 -18.52 14.22
N THR A 102 17.42 -19.63 13.49
CA THR A 102 17.95 -20.90 14.05
C THR A 102 19.38 -21.20 13.61
N ALA A 103 20.01 -20.31 12.84
CA ALA A 103 21.37 -20.45 12.32
C ALA A 103 22.37 -19.44 12.92
N MET A 104 22.13 -18.98 14.15
CA MET A 104 23.09 -18.19 14.94
C MET A 104 23.15 -18.70 16.38
#